data_AF-A0A6C0E8L8-F1
#
_entry.id   AF-A0A6C0E8L8-F1
#
_cell.length_a   1.000
_cell.length_b   1.000
_cell.length_c   1.000
_cell.angle_alpha   90.00
_cell.angle_beta   90.00
_cell.angle_gamma   90.00
#
_symmetry.space_group_name_H-M   'P 1'
#
loop_
_entity.id
_entity.type
_entity.pdbx_description
1 polymer ?
#
loop_
_entity_poly.entity_id
_entity_poly.type
_entity_poly.pdbx_seq_one_letter_code
_entity_poly.pdbx_strand_id
1 'polypeptide(L)'
;MSYNIVNLYHNKLSKYKDKHVGETCYIFGCGPTINKFKELDEGVYIGGNRIYLDKKIKEKLQYYFFGHKYVSNQINEDDGSNNRECIDNLGYNIEKFCFVTFNDKWHDTYRFQHKDIIELKNINAIPCDLTPDYIHTDISKHPFINHSIPFPMTQFALYAGFTKIYLVGCDCSNFDGPTHQEFFYKNIRTDENIDPHLIEWWDKIKLFKDEFYPDAKLININPIGLRNKMDEDVYI
;
A
#
# COMPACT_ATOMS: atom_id res chain seq x y z
N MET A 1 -7.74 25.37 -13.05
CA MET A 1 -8.37 24.13 -13.55
C MET A 1 -8.11 23.04 -12.53
N SER A 2 -9.16 22.43 -11.97
CA SER A 2 -9.00 21.21 -11.16
C SER A 2 -8.61 20.08 -12.10
N TYR A 3 -7.45 19.46 -11.85
CA TYR A 3 -6.97 18.33 -12.62
C TYR A 3 -7.63 17.08 -12.02
N ASN A 4 -8.82 16.72 -12.52
CA ASN A 4 -9.60 15.61 -11.96
C ASN A 4 -8.89 14.28 -12.28
N ILE A 5 -8.18 13.73 -11.31
CA ILE A 5 -7.30 12.57 -11.50
C ILE A 5 -8.12 11.33 -11.79
N VAL A 6 -9.28 11.19 -11.14
CA VAL A 6 -10.19 10.08 -11.36
C VAL A 6 -10.62 10.03 -12.83
N ASN A 7 -11.18 11.13 -13.36
CA ASN A 7 -11.67 11.21 -14.73
C ASN A 7 -10.56 11.02 -15.77
N LEU A 8 -9.34 11.49 -15.48
CA LEU A 8 -8.24 11.46 -16.44
C LEU A 8 -7.48 10.13 -16.45
N TYR A 9 -7.38 9.43 -15.32
CA TYR A 9 -6.47 8.30 -15.16
C TYR A 9 -7.10 7.03 -14.60
N HIS A 10 -8.15 7.11 -13.78
CA HIS A 10 -8.66 5.91 -13.10
C HIS A 10 -9.35 4.93 -14.07
N ASN A 11 -9.82 5.38 -15.23
CA ASN A 11 -10.33 4.47 -16.26
C ASN A 11 -9.29 3.40 -16.68
N LYS A 12 -7.99 3.70 -16.58
CA LYS A 12 -6.89 2.75 -16.83
C LYS A 12 -6.84 1.62 -15.80
N LEU A 13 -7.44 1.81 -14.63
CA LEU A 13 -7.50 0.80 -13.57
C LEU A 13 -8.52 -0.31 -13.88
N SER A 14 -9.46 -0.07 -14.81
CA SER A 14 -10.46 -1.07 -15.21
C SER A 14 -9.87 -2.40 -15.67
N LYS A 15 -8.65 -2.39 -16.23
CA LYS A 15 -7.92 -3.61 -16.64
C LYS A 15 -7.54 -4.53 -15.48
N TYR A 16 -7.58 -4.04 -14.25
CA TYR A 16 -7.26 -4.85 -13.07
C TYR A 16 -8.48 -5.50 -12.44
N LYS A 17 -9.70 -5.05 -12.79
CA LYS A 17 -10.92 -5.61 -12.21
C LYS A 17 -10.99 -7.10 -12.49
N ASP A 18 -11.11 -7.89 -11.43
CA ASP A 18 -11.22 -9.36 -11.51
C ASP A 18 -10.04 -10.03 -12.27
N LYS A 19 -8.89 -9.34 -12.41
CA LYS A 19 -7.72 -9.84 -13.14
C LYS A 19 -7.09 -11.06 -12.45
N HIS A 20 -7.21 -11.13 -11.14
CA HIS A 20 -6.56 -12.10 -10.26
C HIS A 20 -7.59 -12.98 -9.51
N VAL A 21 -8.74 -13.24 -10.15
CA VAL A 21 -9.79 -14.08 -9.57
C VAL A 21 -9.23 -15.43 -9.12
N GLY A 22 -9.38 -15.70 -7.82
CA GLY A 22 -8.96 -16.97 -7.20
C GLY A 22 -7.47 -17.05 -6.87
N GLU A 23 -6.67 -16.04 -7.22
CA GLU A 23 -5.24 -16.01 -6.91
C GLU A 23 -4.98 -15.59 -5.45
N THR A 24 -3.73 -15.84 -5.02
CA THR A 24 -3.19 -15.41 -3.73
C THR A 24 -2.34 -14.17 -3.91
N CYS A 25 -2.41 -13.23 -2.97
CA CYS A 25 -1.44 -12.13 -2.88
C CYS A 25 -0.91 -11.92 -1.47
N TYR A 26 0.22 -11.23 -1.41
CA TYR A 26 0.87 -10.75 -0.20
C TYR A 26 0.91 -9.23 -0.24
N ILE A 27 0.33 -8.61 0.78
CA ILE A 27 0.38 -7.16 1.02
C ILE A 27 1.47 -6.90 2.05
N PHE A 28 2.51 -6.20 1.62
CA PHE A 28 3.66 -5.90 2.47
C PHE A 28 3.55 -4.49 3.06
N GLY A 29 3.31 -4.44 4.37
CA GLY A 29 3.60 -3.27 5.19
C GLY A 29 5.10 -3.10 5.43
N CYS A 30 5.47 -2.23 6.37
CA CYS A 30 6.86 -2.05 6.78
C CYS A 30 7.09 -2.38 8.26
N GLY A 31 6.11 -2.97 8.95
CA GLY A 31 6.22 -3.34 10.36
C GLY A 31 7.29 -4.40 10.62
N PRO A 32 7.84 -4.46 11.85
CA PRO A 32 8.97 -5.32 12.20
C PRO A 32 8.77 -6.82 11.94
N THR A 33 7.54 -7.32 11.92
CA THR A 33 7.24 -8.75 11.68
C THR A 33 7.59 -9.20 10.27
N ILE A 34 7.80 -8.27 9.34
CA ILE A 34 8.29 -8.58 8.00
C ILE A 34 9.60 -9.35 8.01
N ASN A 35 10.46 -9.13 9.01
CA ASN A 35 11.73 -9.84 9.18
C ASN A 35 11.55 -11.34 9.48
N LYS A 36 10.34 -11.75 9.86
CA LYS A 36 9.95 -13.14 10.10
C LYS A 36 9.20 -13.75 8.93
N PHE A 37 8.97 -12.99 7.85
CA PHE A 37 8.20 -13.45 6.72
C PHE A 37 8.82 -14.69 6.07
N LYS A 38 7.98 -15.69 5.86
CA LYS A 38 8.25 -16.82 4.98
C LYS A 38 7.04 -16.98 4.06
N GLU A 39 7.32 -17.22 2.79
CA GLU A 39 6.28 -17.47 1.80
C GLU A 39 5.58 -18.81 2.11
N LEU A 40 4.25 -18.81 2.09
CA LEU A 40 3.42 -19.99 2.38
C LEU A 40 2.90 -20.64 1.10
N ASP A 41 2.42 -19.81 0.19
CA ASP A 41 1.87 -20.14 -1.11
C ASP A 41 2.55 -19.30 -2.22
N GLU A 42 2.53 -19.80 -3.44
CA GLU A 42 2.82 -18.96 -4.61
C GLU A 42 1.78 -17.84 -4.71
N GLY A 43 2.23 -16.60 -4.93
CA GLY A 43 1.31 -15.47 -4.96
C GLY A 43 1.93 -14.18 -5.48
N VAL A 44 1.05 -13.20 -5.68
CA VAL A 44 1.39 -11.88 -6.19
C VAL A 44 1.88 -10.98 -5.06
N TYR A 45 3.00 -10.27 -5.27
CA TYR A 45 3.57 -9.39 -4.26
C TYR A 45 3.14 -7.95 -4.52
N ILE A 46 2.45 -7.37 -3.53
CA ILE A 46 1.94 -6.00 -3.52
C ILE A 46 2.64 -5.23 -2.41
N GLY A 47 3.35 -4.17 -2.77
CA GLY A 47 4.17 -3.41 -1.83
C GLY A 47 3.98 -1.91 -1.94
N GLY A 48 4.46 -1.17 -0.94
CA GLY A 48 4.51 0.28 -0.99
C GLY A 48 5.49 0.90 0.02
N ASN A 49 5.50 2.23 0.07
CA ASN A 49 6.38 3.00 0.95
C ASN A 49 7.88 2.70 0.77
N ARG A 50 8.54 2.07 1.75
CA ARG A 50 9.97 1.77 1.75
C ARG A 50 10.25 0.28 1.61
N ILE A 51 9.25 -0.51 1.22
CA ILE A 51 9.42 -1.96 1.02
C ILE A 51 10.49 -2.29 -0.02
N TYR A 52 10.83 -1.35 -0.91
CA TYR A 52 11.96 -1.47 -1.84
C TYR A 52 13.32 -1.68 -1.15
N LEU A 53 13.43 -1.46 0.16
CA LEU A 53 14.66 -1.73 0.91
C LEU A 53 14.86 -3.23 1.17
N ASP A 54 13.78 -4.01 1.24
CA ASP A 54 13.86 -5.46 1.32
C ASP A 54 14.13 -6.03 -0.08
N LYS A 55 15.38 -6.46 -0.32
CA LYS A 55 15.80 -6.98 -1.63
C LYS A 55 15.00 -8.20 -2.09
N LYS A 56 14.65 -9.11 -1.17
CA LYS A 56 13.95 -10.36 -1.50
C LYS A 56 12.52 -10.08 -1.92
N ILE A 57 11.85 -9.16 -1.22
CA ILE A 57 10.49 -8.75 -1.55
C ILE A 57 10.52 -7.91 -2.83
N LYS A 58 11.45 -6.95 -2.94
CA LYS A 58 11.60 -6.07 -4.11
C LYS A 58 11.70 -6.84 -5.42
N GLU A 59 12.49 -7.92 -5.46
CA GLU A 59 12.70 -8.74 -6.67
C GLU A 59 11.43 -9.46 -7.15
N LYS A 60 10.44 -9.65 -6.27
CA LYS A 60 9.18 -10.35 -6.57
C LYS A 60 7.98 -9.44 -6.79
N LEU A 61 8.12 -8.13 -6.51
CA LEU A 61 7.03 -7.17 -6.63
C LEU A 61 6.40 -7.20 -8.03
N GLN A 62 5.07 -7.15 -8.07
CA GLN A 62 4.30 -6.98 -9.29
C GLN A 62 3.52 -5.66 -9.27
N TYR A 63 3.09 -5.25 -8.08
CA TYR A 63 2.34 -4.01 -7.86
C TYR A 63 3.00 -3.16 -6.79
N TYR A 64 3.12 -1.85 -7.06
CA TYR A 64 3.76 -0.90 -6.15
C TYR A 64 2.96 0.37 -5.91
N PHE A 65 2.77 0.75 -4.64
CA PHE A 65 1.96 1.90 -4.23
C PHE A 65 2.80 2.94 -3.51
N PHE A 66 2.69 4.20 -3.92
CA PHE A 66 3.48 5.29 -3.37
C PHE A 66 2.84 6.67 -3.54
N GLY A 67 3.48 7.70 -3.01
CA GLY A 67 3.12 9.10 -3.28
C GLY A 67 3.80 10.03 -2.29
N HIS A 68 3.78 9.69 -1.00
CA HIS A 68 4.33 10.53 0.05
C HIS A 68 5.84 10.71 -0.13
N LYS A 69 6.31 11.97 -0.09
CA LYS A 69 7.71 12.37 -0.33
C LYS A 69 8.32 11.90 -1.67
N TYR A 70 7.54 11.47 -2.66
CA TYR A 70 8.10 11.07 -3.96
C TYR A 70 8.74 12.23 -4.71
N VAL A 71 8.14 13.42 -4.68
CA VAL A 71 8.73 14.62 -5.31
C VAL A 71 9.86 15.25 -4.47
N SER A 72 10.16 14.69 -3.30
CA SER A 72 11.23 15.17 -2.43
C SER A 72 12.57 14.60 -2.89
N ASN A 73 13.57 15.47 -3.03
CA ASN A 73 14.95 15.05 -3.29
C ASN A 73 15.74 14.81 -1.99
N GLN A 74 15.06 14.68 -0.86
CA GLN A 74 15.71 14.43 0.43
C GLN A 74 16.30 13.01 0.46
N ILE A 75 17.54 12.94 0.93
CA ILE A 75 18.20 11.71 1.32
C ILE A 75 17.76 11.39 2.74
N ASN A 76 17.36 10.15 3.01
CA ASN A 76 17.09 9.69 4.35
C ASN A 76 18.42 9.50 5.11
N GLU A 77 18.54 10.13 6.27
CA GLU A 77 19.79 10.14 7.04
C GLU A 77 20.13 8.76 7.64
N ASP A 78 19.12 7.91 7.89
CA ASP A 78 19.32 6.62 8.55
C ASP A 78 19.94 5.57 7.63
N ASP A 79 19.54 5.54 6.35
CA ASP A 79 19.99 4.51 5.40
C ASP A 79 20.60 5.06 4.10
N GLY A 80 20.70 6.39 3.97
CA GLY A 80 21.27 7.05 2.80
C GLY A 80 20.42 6.94 1.53
N SER A 81 19.19 6.42 1.60
CA SER A 81 18.34 6.24 0.42
C SER A 81 17.66 7.54 0.00
N ASN A 82 17.51 7.73 -1.31
CA ASN A 82 16.61 8.73 -1.88
C ASN A 82 15.33 8.03 -2.35
N ASN A 83 14.18 8.48 -1.81
CA ASN A 83 12.89 7.81 -2.05
C ASN A 83 12.48 7.83 -3.53
N ARG A 84 12.69 8.95 -4.22
CA ARG A 84 12.40 9.09 -5.65
C ARG A 84 13.26 8.13 -6.47
N GLU A 85 14.58 8.16 -6.26
CA GLU A 85 15.53 7.31 -6.96
C GLU A 85 15.23 5.82 -6.75
N CYS A 86 14.89 5.42 -5.53
CA CYS A 86 14.53 4.03 -5.23
C CYS A 86 13.29 3.56 -6.00
N ILE A 87 12.28 4.43 -6.14
CA ILE A 87 11.04 4.14 -6.88
C ILE A 87 11.28 4.17 -8.39
N ASP A 88 12.03 5.15 -8.89
CA ASP A 88 12.36 5.29 -10.31
C ASP A 88 13.19 4.10 -10.82
N ASN A 89 14.02 3.52 -9.95
CA ASN A 89 14.84 2.34 -10.22
C ASN A 89 14.09 1.00 -10.03
N LEU A 90 12.81 1.00 -9.65
CA LEU A 90 12.00 -0.22 -9.69
C LEU A 90 11.75 -0.62 -11.15
N GLY A 91 11.86 -1.92 -11.44
CA GLY A 91 11.71 -2.46 -12.79
C GLY A 91 10.42 -1.99 -13.48
N TYR A 92 10.51 -1.75 -14.79
CA TYR A 92 9.38 -1.27 -15.60
C TYR A 92 8.24 -2.31 -15.69
N ASN A 93 8.57 -3.59 -15.44
CA ASN A 93 7.62 -4.70 -15.30
C ASN A 93 6.73 -4.60 -14.04
N ILE A 94 7.09 -3.75 -13.07
CA ILE A 94 6.27 -3.49 -11.88
C ILE A 94 5.27 -2.39 -12.23
N GLU A 95 3.98 -2.70 -12.12
CA GLU A 95 2.88 -1.75 -12.29
C GLU A 95 2.78 -0.88 -11.04
N LYS A 96 2.82 0.45 -11.20
CA LYS A 96 2.90 1.36 -10.06
C LYS A 96 1.68 2.29 -9.99
N PHE A 97 1.28 2.64 -8.77
CA PHE A 97 0.16 3.51 -8.47
C PHE A 97 0.66 4.66 -7.58
N CYS A 98 0.56 5.87 -8.08
CA CYS A 98 1.08 7.06 -7.43
C CYS A 98 -0.06 7.94 -6.93
N PHE A 99 -0.22 8.06 -5.63
CA PHE A 99 -1.20 8.94 -5.02
C PHE A 99 -0.74 10.40 -5.08
N VAL A 100 -1.40 11.19 -5.93
CA VAL A 100 -0.99 12.57 -6.25
C VAL A 100 -1.94 13.64 -5.70
N THR A 101 -3.20 13.27 -5.43
CA THR A 101 -4.26 14.18 -4.97
C THR A 101 -5.17 13.54 -3.92
N PHE A 102 -5.96 14.38 -3.25
CA PHE A 102 -7.00 14.01 -2.29
C PHE A 102 -8.32 14.67 -2.67
N ASN A 103 -9.36 13.90 -2.98
CA ASN A 103 -10.64 14.39 -3.47
C ASN A 103 -10.42 15.46 -4.58
N ASP A 104 -9.57 15.12 -5.56
CA ASP A 104 -9.11 15.96 -6.68
C ASP A 104 -8.38 17.28 -6.29
N LYS A 105 -7.89 17.38 -5.06
CA LYS A 105 -7.09 18.52 -4.59
C LYS A 105 -5.64 18.13 -4.36
N TRP A 106 -4.73 19.02 -4.74
CA TRP A 106 -3.33 18.89 -4.37
C TRP A 106 -3.20 18.89 -2.85
N HIS A 107 -2.35 18.04 -2.33
CA HIS A 107 -2.08 17.96 -0.91
C HIS A 107 -0.67 18.49 -0.64
N ASP A 108 -0.58 19.45 0.29
CA ASP A 108 0.65 20.20 0.58
C ASP A 108 1.81 19.31 1.05
N THR A 109 1.49 18.15 1.62
CA THR A 109 2.50 17.13 1.99
C THR A 109 3.13 16.45 0.78
N TYR A 110 2.38 16.26 -0.31
CA TYR A 110 2.82 15.51 -1.49
C TYR A 110 3.45 16.42 -2.54
N ARG A 111 3.09 17.72 -2.57
CA ARG A 111 3.72 18.79 -3.38
C ARG A 111 3.87 18.50 -4.88
N PHE A 112 3.06 17.59 -5.44
CA PHE A 112 3.07 17.31 -6.87
C PHE A 112 2.68 18.56 -7.66
N GLN A 113 3.33 18.71 -8.81
CA GLN A 113 2.97 19.64 -9.86
C GLN A 113 2.57 18.85 -11.12
N HIS A 114 1.99 19.56 -12.09
CA HIS A 114 1.55 18.92 -13.34
C HIS A 114 2.69 18.21 -14.09
N LYS A 115 3.91 18.77 -14.06
CA LYS A 115 5.09 18.15 -14.67
C LYS A 115 5.41 16.78 -14.05
N ASP A 116 5.24 16.66 -12.73
CA ASP A 116 5.58 15.44 -12.00
C ASP A 116 4.62 14.31 -12.39
N ILE A 117 3.34 14.63 -12.63
CA ILE A 117 2.35 13.68 -13.16
C ILE A 117 2.74 13.17 -14.55
N ILE A 118 3.22 14.06 -15.43
CA ILE A 118 3.64 13.67 -16.78
C ILE A 118 4.85 12.73 -16.72
N GLU A 119 5.76 12.95 -15.77
CA GLU A 119 6.96 12.13 -15.58
C GLU A 119 6.65 10.72 -15.06
N LEU A 120 5.52 10.51 -14.36
CA LEU A 120 5.11 9.19 -13.87
C LEU A 120 4.99 8.12 -14.98
N LYS A 121 4.68 8.54 -16.21
CA LYS A 121 4.65 7.60 -17.36
C LYS A 121 6.01 6.97 -17.64
N ASN A 122 7.11 7.66 -17.30
CA ASN A 122 8.48 7.18 -17.56
C ASN A 122 8.86 6.01 -16.66
N ILE A 123 8.14 5.81 -15.56
CA ILE A 123 8.39 4.74 -14.58
C ILE A 123 7.24 3.72 -14.51
N ASN A 124 6.36 3.71 -15.52
CA ASN A 124 5.14 2.89 -15.56
C ASN A 124 4.21 3.11 -14.35
N ALA A 125 4.02 4.37 -13.93
CA ALA A 125 3.15 4.73 -12.82
C ALA A 125 1.83 5.38 -13.29
N ILE A 126 0.72 4.92 -12.71
CA ILE A 126 -0.62 5.51 -12.89
C ILE A 126 -0.85 6.53 -11.77
N PRO A 127 -1.16 7.80 -12.11
CA PRO A 127 -1.59 8.78 -11.11
C PRO A 127 -2.95 8.40 -10.52
N CYS A 128 -3.08 8.48 -9.20
CA CYS A 128 -4.26 8.11 -8.44
C CYS A 128 -4.69 9.19 -7.45
N ASP A 129 -6.00 9.29 -7.23
CA ASP A 129 -6.62 10.13 -6.21
C ASP A 129 -6.92 9.31 -4.95
N LEU A 130 -6.85 9.96 -3.80
CA LEU A 130 -7.23 9.41 -2.50
C LEU A 130 -8.47 10.09 -1.93
N THR A 131 -9.23 9.39 -1.10
CA THR A 131 -10.31 9.94 -0.29
C THR A 131 -10.17 9.49 1.17
N PRO A 132 -10.39 10.38 2.15
CA PRO A 132 -10.44 9.97 3.55
C PRO A 132 -11.81 9.41 3.97
N ASP A 133 -12.83 9.50 3.10
CA ASP A 133 -14.23 9.43 3.50
C ASP A 133 -14.81 8.01 3.40
N TYR A 134 -14.68 7.36 2.24
CA TYR A 134 -15.35 6.08 1.95
C TYR A 134 -14.46 5.11 1.17
N ILE A 135 -14.66 3.81 1.42
CA ILE A 135 -14.04 2.75 0.63
C ILE A 135 -14.99 2.41 -0.52
N HIS A 136 -14.51 2.57 -1.76
CA HIS A 136 -15.28 2.29 -2.97
C HIS A 136 -14.95 0.92 -3.55
N THR A 137 -15.96 0.20 -4.07
CA THR A 137 -15.77 -1.08 -4.76
C THR A 137 -15.20 -0.93 -6.17
N ASP A 138 -15.39 0.21 -6.84
CA ASP A 138 -14.88 0.45 -8.20
C ASP A 138 -13.86 1.61 -8.24
N ILE A 139 -12.60 1.27 -7.96
CA ILE A 139 -11.48 2.22 -8.00
C ILE A 139 -11.22 2.78 -9.41
N SER A 140 -11.80 2.21 -10.48
CA SER A 140 -11.68 2.79 -11.83
C SER A 140 -12.55 4.03 -12.06
N LYS A 141 -13.50 4.29 -11.16
CA LYS A 141 -14.42 5.43 -11.20
C LYS A 141 -14.38 6.29 -9.94
N HIS A 142 -13.65 5.85 -8.91
CA HIS A 142 -13.61 6.49 -7.61
C HIS A 142 -12.19 6.54 -7.04
N PRO A 143 -11.90 7.46 -6.11
CA PRO A 143 -10.62 7.51 -5.42
C PRO A 143 -10.36 6.25 -4.58
N PHE A 144 -9.10 6.04 -4.26
CA PHE A 144 -8.66 5.03 -3.30
C PHE A 144 -8.88 5.51 -1.85
N ILE A 145 -9.07 4.60 -0.90
CA ILE A 145 -9.13 4.97 0.52
C ILE A 145 -7.75 5.41 1.04
N ASN A 146 -7.72 6.44 1.88
CA ASN A 146 -6.51 6.97 2.52
C ASN A 146 -6.20 6.28 3.88
N HIS A 147 -5.47 6.97 4.77
CA HIS A 147 -5.13 6.71 6.18
C HIS A 147 -3.82 5.95 6.38
N SER A 148 -3.46 5.05 5.45
CA SER A 148 -2.15 4.42 5.37
C SER A 148 -2.05 3.63 4.06
N ILE A 149 -0.86 3.48 3.48
CA ILE A 149 -0.65 2.80 2.18
C ILE A 149 -1.17 1.33 2.13
N PRO A 150 -1.14 0.53 3.20
CA PRO A 150 -1.74 -0.81 3.19
C PRO A 150 -3.25 -0.86 2.93
N PHE A 151 -4.00 0.21 3.23
CA PHE A 151 -5.45 0.23 3.01
C PHE A 151 -5.81 0.28 1.53
N PRO A 152 -5.30 1.21 0.70
CA PRO A 152 -5.57 1.19 -0.73
C PRO A 152 -4.91 0.01 -1.45
N MET A 153 -3.81 -0.56 -0.93
CA MET A 153 -3.27 -1.83 -1.43
C MET A 153 -4.27 -2.97 -1.25
N THR A 154 -4.90 -3.05 -0.07
CA THR A 154 -5.95 -4.05 0.20
C THR A 154 -7.20 -3.80 -0.63
N GLN A 155 -7.64 -2.55 -0.77
CA GLN A 155 -8.74 -2.18 -1.64
C GLN A 155 -8.47 -2.60 -3.10
N PHE A 156 -7.25 -2.37 -3.61
CA PHE A 156 -6.84 -2.85 -4.93
C PHE A 156 -6.90 -4.37 -5.03
N ALA A 157 -6.39 -5.09 -4.03
CA ALA A 157 -6.40 -6.55 -4.05
C ALA A 157 -7.84 -7.11 -4.13
N LEU A 158 -8.77 -6.53 -3.38
CA LEU A 158 -10.19 -6.90 -3.46
C LEU A 158 -10.80 -6.58 -4.82
N TYR A 159 -10.56 -5.38 -5.35
CA TYR A 159 -11.00 -5.01 -6.70
C TYR A 159 -10.44 -5.94 -7.79
N ALA A 160 -9.22 -6.40 -7.60
CA ALA A 160 -8.54 -7.29 -8.53
C ALA A 160 -9.00 -8.75 -8.46
N GLY A 161 -9.82 -9.12 -7.46
CA GLY A 161 -10.41 -10.44 -7.33
C GLY A 161 -9.58 -11.47 -6.56
N PHE A 162 -8.52 -11.06 -5.85
CA PHE A 162 -7.77 -11.97 -4.99
C PHE A 162 -8.66 -12.54 -3.88
N THR A 163 -8.61 -13.85 -3.67
CA THR A 163 -9.44 -14.52 -2.65
C THR A 163 -8.65 -14.89 -1.39
N LYS A 164 -7.32 -14.92 -1.48
CA LYS A 164 -6.43 -15.17 -0.35
C LYS A 164 -5.39 -14.05 -0.26
N ILE A 165 -5.50 -13.23 0.78
CA ILE A 165 -4.71 -12.00 0.91
C ILE A 165 -3.94 -12.08 2.23
N TYR A 166 -2.63 -12.31 2.13
CA TYR A 166 -1.73 -12.33 3.27
C TYR A 166 -1.27 -10.92 3.65
N LEU A 167 -1.47 -10.52 4.90
CA LEU A 167 -1.00 -9.26 5.45
C LEU A 167 0.31 -9.50 6.18
N VAL A 168 1.41 -8.94 5.65
CA VAL A 168 2.77 -9.15 6.15
C VAL A 168 3.35 -7.81 6.61
N GLY A 169 3.82 -7.71 7.86
CA GLY A 169 4.35 -6.44 8.39
C GLY A 169 3.28 -5.36 8.55
N CYS A 170 2.00 -5.73 8.60
CA CYS A 170 0.88 -4.82 8.88
C CYS A 170 0.64 -4.68 10.40
N ASP A 171 1.71 -4.43 11.15
CA ASP A 171 1.73 -4.66 12.60
C ASP A 171 0.93 -3.67 13.43
N CYS A 172 0.58 -2.52 12.85
CA CYS A 172 -0.08 -1.42 13.55
C CYS A 172 0.64 -0.98 14.84
N SER A 173 1.96 -1.18 14.91
CA SER A 173 2.80 -0.84 16.07
C SER A 173 3.90 0.14 15.71
N ASN A 174 4.39 0.89 16.70
CA ASN A 174 5.55 1.78 16.63
C ASN A 174 5.40 2.98 15.69
N PHE A 175 4.32 3.74 15.84
CA PHE A 175 4.07 4.98 15.09
C PHE A 175 4.72 6.23 15.74
N ASP A 176 5.90 6.09 16.33
CA ASP A 176 6.57 7.23 17.01
C ASP A 176 7.50 7.98 16.04
N GLY A 177 6.99 9.06 15.43
CA GLY A 177 7.80 10.07 14.76
C GLY A 177 7.04 10.89 13.70
N PRO A 178 7.39 12.18 13.47
CA PRO A 178 6.77 13.03 12.44
C PRO A 178 7.08 12.58 11.01
N THR A 179 7.91 11.56 10.84
CA THR A 179 8.31 10.99 9.55
C THR A 179 8.20 9.48 9.63
N HIS A 180 7.22 8.93 8.91
CA HIS A 180 6.87 7.50 8.72
C HIS A 180 8.01 6.59 8.21
N GLN A 181 9.24 6.71 8.71
CA GLN A 181 10.46 6.26 8.05
C GLN A 181 11.33 5.27 8.84
N GLU A 182 11.05 5.03 10.13
CA GLU A 182 12.04 4.39 11.03
C GLU A 182 11.99 2.85 11.09
N PHE A 183 11.16 2.18 10.28
CA PHE A 183 10.80 0.79 10.55
C PHE A 183 11.80 -0.30 10.12
N PHE A 184 12.78 0.01 9.26
CA PHE A 184 13.70 -1.03 8.77
C PHE A 184 14.89 -1.32 9.70
N TYR A 185 15.22 -0.46 10.68
CA TYR A 185 16.51 -0.56 11.37
C TYR A 185 16.54 -0.24 12.87
N LYS A 186 15.47 0.23 13.51
CA LYS A 186 15.48 0.44 14.97
C LYS A 186 14.99 -0.81 15.71
N ASN A 187 15.72 -1.16 16.77
CA ASN A 187 15.46 -2.29 17.65
C ASN A 187 13.98 -2.43 17.96
N ILE A 188 13.48 -3.64 17.72
CA ILE A 188 12.12 -4.13 17.93
C ILE A 188 11.63 -3.64 19.30
N ARG A 189 10.82 -2.57 19.33
CA ARG A 189 9.94 -2.33 20.47
C ARG A 189 8.76 -3.26 20.30
N THR A 190 8.86 -4.41 20.95
CA THR A 190 7.78 -5.38 21.09
C THR A 190 6.64 -4.74 21.87
N ASP A 191 5.45 -4.79 21.32
CA ASP A 191 4.14 -4.72 22.00
C ASP A 191 3.68 -3.41 22.66
N GLU A 192 4.51 -2.38 22.88
CA GLU A 192 4.08 -1.29 23.78
C GLU A 192 3.27 -0.13 23.14
N ASN A 193 3.35 0.12 21.83
CA ASN A 193 2.65 1.24 21.18
C ASN A 193 1.87 0.80 19.92
N ILE A 194 0.67 0.23 20.12
CA ILE A 194 -0.30 -0.04 19.03
C ILE A 194 -1.01 1.27 18.69
N ASP A 195 -1.10 1.59 17.39
CA ASP A 195 -1.86 2.75 16.90
C ASP A 195 -3.35 2.38 16.74
N PRO A 196 -4.26 2.86 17.61
CA PRO A 196 -5.67 2.53 17.53
C PRO A 196 -6.34 3.06 16.25
N HIS A 197 -5.80 4.12 15.63
CA HIS A 197 -6.33 4.66 14.38
C HIS A 197 -6.14 3.66 13.23
N LEU A 198 -4.98 3.00 13.18
CA LEU A 198 -4.72 1.97 12.17
C LEU A 198 -5.63 0.75 12.38
N ILE A 199 -5.85 0.35 13.63
CA ILE A 199 -6.77 -0.75 13.96
C ILE A 199 -8.20 -0.42 13.52
N GLU A 200 -8.69 0.80 13.80
CA GLU A 200 -10.02 1.24 13.38
C GLU A 200 -10.21 1.15 11.86
N TRP A 201 -9.20 1.55 11.08
CA TRP A 201 -9.28 1.46 9.62
C TRP A 201 -9.18 0.05 9.08
N TRP A 202 -8.42 -0.83 9.74
CA TRP A 202 -8.42 -2.25 9.45
C TRP A 202 -9.78 -2.91 9.74
N ASP A 203 -10.44 -2.54 10.85
CA ASP A 203 -11.80 -2.98 11.15
C ASP A 203 -12.78 -2.53 10.04
N LYS A 204 -12.65 -1.29 9.53
CA LYS A 204 -13.46 -0.82 8.37
C LYS A 204 -13.17 -1.57 7.08
N ILE A 205 -11.90 -1.88 6.79
CA ILE A 205 -11.51 -2.69 5.63
C ILE A 205 -12.10 -4.11 5.74
N LYS A 206 -12.06 -4.71 6.94
CA LYS A 206 -12.64 -6.03 7.19
C LYS A 206 -14.15 -6.03 6.96
N LEU A 207 -14.88 -5.06 7.51
CA LEU A 207 -16.32 -4.90 7.30
C LEU A 207 -16.66 -4.72 5.81
N PHE A 208 -15.94 -3.84 5.11
CA PHE A 208 -16.11 -3.63 3.68
C PHE A 208 -15.85 -4.91 2.87
N LYS A 209 -14.79 -5.64 3.21
CA LYS A 209 -14.47 -6.94 2.60
C LYS A 209 -15.56 -7.97 2.86
N ASP A 210 -16.11 -8.04 4.07
CA ASP A 210 -17.18 -8.99 4.40
C ASP A 210 -18.48 -8.68 3.65
N GLU A 211 -18.81 -7.41 3.47
CA GLU A 211 -20.00 -6.98 2.75
C GLU A 211 -19.91 -7.20 1.23
N PHE A 212 -18.80 -6.79 0.62
CA PHE A 212 -18.69 -6.74 -0.85
C PHE A 212 -17.84 -7.85 -1.47
N TYR A 213 -16.99 -8.50 -0.68
CA TYR A 213 -16.04 -9.53 -1.12
C TYR A 213 -16.02 -10.72 -0.13
N PRO A 214 -17.18 -11.37 0.14
CA PRO A 214 -17.30 -12.37 1.19
C PRO A 214 -16.37 -13.58 0.98
N ASP A 215 -16.03 -13.89 -0.27
CA ASP A 215 -15.16 -15.02 -0.62
C ASP A 215 -13.66 -14.73 -0.41
N ALA A 216 -13.28 -13.45 -0.27
CA ALA A 216 -11.91 -13.08 0.04
C ALA A 216 -11.62 -13.26 1.53
N LYS A 217 -10.41 -13.73 1.84
CA LYS A 217 -9.88 -13.86 3.21
C LYS A 217 -8.69 -12.94 3.42
N LEU A 218 -8.71 -12.18 4.50
CA LEU A 218 -7.55 -11.44 5.01
C LEU A 218 -6.86 -12.30 6.06
N ILE A 219 -5.60 -12.65 5.82
CA ILE A 219 -4.84 -13.58 6.68
C ILE A 219 -3.61 -12.86 7.20
N ASN A 220 -3.53 -12.69 8.51
CA ASN A 220 -2.37 -12.07 9.13
C ASN A 220 -1.18 -13.03 9.18
N ILE A 221 0.02 -12.55 8.84
CA ILE A 221 1.26 -13.27 9.08
C ILE A 221 1.98 -12.65 10.29
N ASN A 222 2.19 -13.45 11.33
CA ASN A 222 2.87 -13.07 12.56
C ASN A 222 2.37 -11.74 13.18
N PRO A 223 1.05 -11.48 13.29
CA PRO A 223 0.54 -10.16 13.66
C PRO A 223 0.91 -9.72 15.08
N ILE A 224 1.11 -8.40 15.23
CA ILE A 224 1.16 -7.72 16.53
C ILE A 224 -0.20 -7.07 16.83
N GLY A 225 -0.48 -5.89 16.26
CA GLY A 225 -1.71 -5.14 16.54
C GLY A 225 -2.97 -5.73 15.91
N LEU A 226 -2.83 -6.50 14.82
CA LEU A 226 -3.95 -7.13 14.11
C LEU A 226 -4.31 -8.54 14.60
N ARG A 227 -3.75 -8.98 15.73
CA ARG A 227 -3.99 -10.33 16.25
C ARG A 227 -5.48 -10.60 16.44
N ASN A 228 -5.99 -11.67 15.83
CA ASN A 228 -7.39 -12.08 15.83
C ASN A 228 -8.38 -11.00 15.31
N LYS A 229 -7.92 -10.06 14.48
CA LYS A 229 -8.76 -8.99 13.89
C LYS A 229 -9.19 -9.27 12.44
N MET A 230 -8.53 -10.21 11.77
CA MET A 230 -8.83 -10.61 10.39
C MET A 230 -9.45 -12.01 10.37
N ASP A 231 -9.52 -12.65 9.19
CA ASP A 231 -10.11 -13.98 9.04
C ASP A 231 -9.28 -15.08 9.72
N GLU A 232 -7.96 -14.94 9.71
CA GLU A 232 -7.03 -15.93 10.25
C GLU A 232 -5.70 -15.27 10.66
N ASP A 233 -5.04 -15.87 11.66
CA ASP A 233 -3.66 -15.55 12.04
C ASP A 233 -2.77 -16.78 11.78
N VAL A 234 -1.64 -16.57 11.10
CA VAL A 234 -0.64 -17.61 10.84
C VAL A 234 0.69 -17.21 11.45
N TYR A 235 1.33 -18.14 12.17
CA TYR A 235 2.59 -17.92 12.88
C TYR A 235 3.70 -18.81 12.28
N ILE A 236 4.75 -18.19 11.73
CA ILE A 236 5.83 -18.86 10.96
C ILE A 236 7.22 -18.24 11.15
#